data_AF-A0A2V5MU31-F1
#
_entry.id   AF-A0A2V5MU31-F1
#
_cell.length_a   1.000
_cell.length_b   1.000
_cell.length_c   1.000
_cell.angle_alpha   90.00
_cell.angle_beta   90.00
_cell.angle_gamma   90.00
#
_symmetry.space_group_name_H-M   'P 1'
#
loop_
_entity.id
_entity.type
_entity.pdbx_description
1 polymer ?
#
loop_
_entity_poly.entity_id
_entity_poly.type
_entity_poly.pdbx_seq_one_letter_code
_entity_poly.pdbx_strand_id
1 'polypeptide(L)'
;MPGKNISKAAPLSPDEVALREELRADVQTLAGEIGERNMWRYPQLNAAADFIENSFTRAGLRPRRDSYEMHGQACYNIEAEILGAQATAVSEPPPIILIGAHYDSVFGSPGANDNGSGVAALLALARRFAGKTAQHRVRFVAFVNEEPPYFLSDEMGSFVYAGRCKTRGDRIDAMISLETIGYFSDAPHSQTYPAPGLGILYPKVGNFIGFVSNVHSRALLRRVVALFRKHAKIPSEGAALSDQWSFWRHGYPGIMITDTAPFRYPHYHSSTDTPDKLDYDRFTLVVSAMEKVIGDLVGL
;
A
#
# COMPACT_ATOMS: atom_id res chain seq x y z
N MET A 1 -9.14 12.19 -15.25
CA MET A 1 -9.68 11.53 -14.03
C MET A 1 -10.78 12.39 -13.39
N PRO A 2 -11.77 11.81 -12.68
CA PRO A 2 -12.87 12.58 -12.04
C PRO A 2 -12.39 13.45 -10.88
N GLY A 3 -13.22 14.41 -10.45
CA GLY A 3 -12.91 15.33 -9.35
C GLY A 3 -11.90 16.42 -9.72
N LYS A 4 -11.83 17.48 -8.89
CA LYS A 4 -10.88 18.59 -9.07
C LYS A 4 -9.51 18.18 -8.53
N ASN A 5 -8.47 18.27 -9.36
CA ASN A 5 -7.10 18.10 -8.91
C ASN A 5 -6.57 19.42 -8.31
N ILE A 6 -5.58 19.33 -7.43
CA ILE A 6 -4.85 20.50 -6.94
C ILE A 6 -3.48 20.55 -7.60
N SER A 7 -2.88 21.75 -7.67
CA SER A 7 -1.61 21.97 -8.37
C SER A 7 -0.37 21.91 -7.46
N LYS A 8 -0.56 22.00 -6.13
CA LYS A 8 0.52 22.01 -5.14
C LYS A 8 0.06 21.32 -3.86
N ALA A 9 1.00 20.72 -3.14
CA ALA A 9 0.73 20.15 -1.82
C ALA A 9 0.39 21.27 -0.81
N ALA A 10 -0.54 21.01 0.10
CA ALA A 10 -0.88 21.89 1.21
C ALA A 10 0.02 21.60 2.44
N PRO A 11 0.18 22.57 3.37
CA PRO A 11 0.87 22.29 4.63
C PRO A 11 0.09 21.29 5.50
N LEU A 12 0.81 20.62 6.40
CA LEU A 12 0.22 19.70 7.38
C LEU A 12 -0.58 20.46 8.44
N SER A 13 -1.73 19.89 8.81
CA SER A 13 -2.46 20.22 10.04
C SER A 13 -1.79 19.58 11.28
N PRO A 14 -2.15 19.98 12.52
CA PRO A 14 -1.58 19.39 13.73
C PRO A 14 -1.73 17.85 13.82
N ASP A 15 -2.90 17.32 13.45
CA ASP A 15 -3.14 15.87 13.44
C ASP A 15 -2.29 15.16 12.37
N GLU A 16 -2.06 15.81 11.24
CA GLU A 16 -1.16 15.31 10.19
C GLU A 16 0.30 15.35 10.65
N VAL A 17 0.72 16.33 11.46
CA VAL A 17 2.07 16.32 12.04
C VAL A 17 2.25 15.11 12.98
N ALA A 18 1.25 14.77 13.80
CA ALA A 18 1.32 13.57 14.63
C ALA A 18 1.39 12.28 13.76
N LEU A 19 0.56 12.20 12.71
CA LEU A 19 0.63 11.10 11.74
C LEU A 19 2.01 11.00 11.09
N ARG A 20 2.64 12.12 10.75
CA ARG A 20 3.97 12.14 10.15
C ARG A 20 5.01 11.48 11.05
N GLU A 21 5.00 11.79 12.34
CA GLU A 21 5.95 11.20 13.29
C GLU A 21 5.70 9.70 13.49
N GLU A 22 4.44 9.25 13.48
CA GLU A 22 4.11 7.82 13.47
C GLU A 22 4.69 7.12 12.22
N LEU A 23 4.46 7.69 11.04
CA LEU A 23 4.93 7.13 9.77
C LEU A 23 6.46 7.06 9.74
N ARG A 24 7.13 8.12 10.23
CA ARG A 24 8.59 8.16 10.35
C ARG A 24 9.11 7.09 11.30
N ALA A 25 8.48 6.90 12.45
CA ALA A 25 8.88 5.87 13.40
C ALA A 25 8.73 4.47 12.79
N ASP A 26 7.61 4.18 12.12
CA ASP A 26 7.37 2.88 11.49
C ASP A 26 8.39 2.60 10.36
N VAL A 27 8.70 3.58 9.51
CA VAL A 27 9.74 3.45 8.47
C VAL A 27 11.13 3.29 9.09
N GLN A 28 11.44 4.03 10.15
CA GLN A 28 12.73 3.93 10.84
C GLN A 28 12.94 2.54 11.44
N THR A 29 11.92 1.93 12.04
CA THR A 29 12.03 0.55 12.54
C THR A 29 12.21 -0.44 11.39
N LEU A 30 11.41 -0.33 10.32
CA LEU A 30 11.46 -1.27 9.19
C LEU A 30 12.76 -1.22 8.39
N ALA A 31 13.21 -0.02 8.01
CA ALA A 31 14.34 0.15 7.10
C ALA A 31 15.61 0.68 7.78
N GLY A 32 15.50 1.31 8.95
CA GLY A 32 16.65 1.80 9.70
C GLY A 32 17.19 0.80 10.72
N GLU A 33 16.31 0.14 11.47
CA GLU A 33 16.68 -0.79 12.56
C GLU A 33 16.74 -2.24 12.09
N ILE A 34 15.69 -2.72 11.42
CA ILE A 34 15.64 -4.07 10.83
C ILE A 34 16.49 -4.11 9.55
N GLY A 35 16.30 -3.12 8.67
CA GLY A 35 17.06 -2.98 7.43
C GLY A 35 16.61 -3.95 6.35
N GLU A 36 17.58 -4.48 5.59
CA GLU A 36 17.35 -5.44 4.51
C GLU A 36 16.60 -6.67 5.03
N ARG A 37 15.42 -6.96 4.44
CA ARG A 37 14.46 -7.96 4.94
C ARG A 37 13.92 -8.81 3.79
N ASN A 38 14.52 -9.96 3.57
CA ASN A 38 14.14 -10.91 2.52
C ASN A 38 14.53 -12.33 2.94
N MET A 39 14.29 -13.31 2.07
CA MET A 39 14.57 -14.72 2.38
C MET A 39 16.06 -15.01 2.64
N TRP A 40 16.99 -14.22 2.09
CA TRP A 40 18.43 -14.30 2.41
C TRP A 40 18.80 -13.58 3.72
N ARG A 41 17.89 -12.76 4.24
CA ARG A 41 17.93 -12.10 5.55
C ARG A 41 16.77 -12.57 6.41
N TYR A 42 16.60 -13.90 6.48
CA TYR A 42 15.44 -14.52 7.11
C TYR A 42 15.17 -14.03 8.55
N PRO A 43 16.17 -13.81 9.43
CA PRO A 43 15.92 -13.20 10.74
C PRO A 43 15.29 -11.80 10.67
N GLN A 44 15.75 -10.95 9.75
CA GLN A 44 15.20 -9.60 9.52
C GLN A 44 13.81 -9.65 8.90
N LEU A 45 13.57 -10.58 7.96
CA LEU A 45 12.24 -10.81 7.41
C LEU A 45 11.23 -11.22 8.50
N ASN A 46 11.62 -12.10 9.41
CA ASN A 46 10.79 -12.47 10.56
C ASN A 46 10.65 -11.32 11.56
N ALA A 47 11.71 -10.56 11.83
CA ALA A 47 11.62 -9.39 12.69
C ALA A 47 10.63 -8.33 12.15
N ALA A 48 10.56 -8.15 10.83
CA ALA A 48 9.56 -7.30 10.20
C ALA A 48 8.14 -7.86 10.36
N ALA A 49 7.95 -9.16 10.14
CA ALA A 49 6.67 -9.84 10.37
C ALA A 49 6.19 -9.70 11.84
N ASP A 50 7.10 -9.91 12.80
CA ASP A 50 6.86 -9.74 14.23
C ASP A 50 6.49 -8.29 14.55
N PHE A 51 7.20 -7.31 13.98
CA PHE A 51 6.91 -5.89 14.17
C PHE A 51 5.51 -5.50 13.67
N ILE A 52 5.11 -6.01 12.51
CA ILE A 52 3.80 -5.75 11.90
C ILE A 52 2.69 -6.40 12.73
N GLU A 53 2.84 -7.67 13.11
CA GLU A 53 1.89 -8.39 13.96
C GLU A 53 1.71 -7.69 15.33
N ASN A 54 2.81 -7.27 15.95
CA ASN A 54 2.78 -6.53 17.21
C ASN A 54 2.14 -5.15 17.04
N SER A 55 2.33 -4.49 15.90
CA SER A 55 1.69 -3.20 15.60
C SER A 55 0.18 -3.33 15.45
N PHE A 56 -0.31 -4.37 14.77
CA PHE A 56 -1.74 -4.68 14.73
C PHE A 56 -2.30 -5.01 16.11
N THR A 57 -1.58 -5.81 16.91
CA THR A 57 -1.98 -6.15 18.28
C THR A 57 -2.07 -4.90 19.16
N ARG A 58 -1.08 -4.00 19.11
CA ARG A 58 -1.09 -2.72 19.85
C ARG A 58 -2.22 -1.79 19.43
N ALA A 59 -2.65 -1.87 18.16
CA ALA A 59 -3.83 -1.16 17.68
C ALA A 59 -5.15 -1.75 18.25
N GLY A 60 -5.11 -2.89 18.94
CA GLY A 60 -6.30 -3.58 19.44
C GLY A 60 -6.95 -4.52 18.42
N LEU A 61 -6.26 -4.83 17.31
CA LEU A 61 -6.70 -5.80 16.32
C LEU A 61 -6.22 -7.22 16.68
N ARG A 62 -6.83 -8.22 16.05
CA ARG A 62 -6.43 -9.62 16.16
C ARG A 62 -5.70 -10.04 14.88
N PRO A 63 -4.37 -9.98 14.84
CA PRO A 63 -3.63 -10.38 13.65
C PRO A 63 -3.61 -11.90 13.47
N ARG A 64 -3.36 -12.33 12.23
CA ARG A 64 -3.12 -13.73 11.85
C ARG A 64 -1.94 -13.81 10.90
N ARG A 65 -1.05 -14.77 11.13
CA ARG A 65 -0.06 -15.20 10.12
C ARG A 65 -0.69 -16.20 9.16
N ASP A 66 -0.86 -15.80 7.91
CA ASP A 66 -1.21 -16.69 6.83
C ASP A 66 0.08 -17.34 6.28
N SER A 67 0.46 -18.46 6.90
CA SER A 67 1.72 -19.17 6.59
C SER A 67 1.64 -19.99 5.30
N TYR A 68 2.71 -20.00 4.52
CA TYR A 68 2.93 -20.96 3.43
C TYR A 68 4.41 -21.35 3.37
N GLU A 69 4.72 -22.53 2.84
CA GLU A 69 6.08 -23.02 2.73
C GLU A 69 6.68 -22.63 1.37
N MET A 70 7.94 -22.19 1.38
CA MET A 70 8.74 -21.94 0.20
C MET A 70 10.14 -22.50 0.43
N HIS A 71 10.56 -23.46 -0.40
CA HIS A 71 11.86 -24.13 -0.31
C HIS A 71 12.21 -24.64 1.11
N GLY A 72 11.24 -25.20 1.84
CA GLY A 72 11.44 -25.70 3.20
C GLY A 72 11.48 -24.63 4.29
N GLN A 73 11.20 -23.37 3.97
CA GLN A 73 11.09 -22.27 4.93
C GLN A 73 9.66 -21.70 4.95
N ALA A 74 9.17 -21.40 6.14
CA ALA A 74 7.85 -20.78 6.30
C ALA A 74 7.92 -19.28 5.98
N CYS A 75 6.98 -18.82 5.17
CA CYS A 75 6.75 -17.43 4.80
C CYS A 75 5.37 -16.99 5.32
N TYR A 76 5.19 -15.72 5.66
CA TYR A 76 3.97 -15.27 6.32
C TYR A 76 3.40 -14.02 5.66
N ASN A 77 2.19 -14.08 5.13
CA ASN A 77 1.41 -12.86 5.00
C ASN A 77 0.82 -12.52 6.38
N ILE A 78 0.88 -11.27 6.80
CA ILE A 78 0.38 -10.84 8.11
C ILE A 78 -0.90 -10.05 7.89
N GLU A 79 -2.04 -10.58 8.33
CA GLU A 79 -3.33 -9.93 8.17
C GLU A 79 -3.94 -9.49 9.51
N ALA A 80 -4.76 -8.45 9.46
CA ALA A 80 -5.68 -8.09 10.54
C ALA A 80 -7.00 -7.60 9.95
N GLU A 81 -8.11 -7.94 10.60
CA GLU A 81 -9.46 -7.56 10.15
C GLU A 81 -10.17 -6.65 11.14
N ILE A 82 -10.99 -5.76 10.59
CA ILE A 82 -12.04 -5.04 11.31
C ILE A 82 -13.37 -5.53 10.76
N LEU A 83 -14.16 -6.14 11.63
CA LEU A 83 -15.46 -6.70 11.27
C LEU A 83 -16.45 -5.56 11.01
N GLY A 84 -17.13 -5.61 9.87
CA GLY A 84 -18.21 -4.68 9.56
C GLY A 84 -19.51 -5.06 10.28
N ALA A 85 -20.37 -4.09 10.57
CA ALA A 85 -21.67 -4.29 11.22
C ALA A 85 -22.58 -5.27 10.45
N GLN A 86 -22.47 -5.30 9.12
CA GLN A 86 -23.24 -6.22 8.26
C GLN A 86 -22.81 -7.68 8.38
N ALA A 87 -21.66 -7.99 9.01
CA ALA A 87 -21.21 -9.36 9.24
C ALA A 87 -22.16 -10.18 10.14
N THR A 88 -23.07 -9.51 10.86
CA THR A 88 -23.98 -10.14 11.81
C THR A 88 -25.40 -10.39 11.28
N ALA A 89 -25.73 -9.93 10.06
CA ALA A 89 -27.12 -9.77 9.63
C ALA A 89 -27.53 -10.45 8.31
N VAL A 90 -26.64 -11.10 7.55
CA VAL A 90 -26.96 -11.55 6.17
C VAL A 90 -26.42 -12.96 5.85
N SER A 91 -27.13 -13.69 4.98
CA SER A 91 -26.80 -15.03 4.47
C SER A 91 -25.61 -15.09 3.50
N GLU A 92 -25.04 -13.94 3.12
CA GLU A 92 -23.85 -13.84 2.27
C GLU A 92 -22.71 -13.14 3.01
N PRO A 93 -21.45 -13.54 2.78
CA PRO A 93 -20.31 -12.89 3.42
C PRO A 93 -20.25 -11.40 3.03
N PRO A 94 -20.07 -10.48 4.01
CA PRO A 94 -20.01 -9.06 3.72
C PRO A 94 -18.81 -8.75 2.82
N PRO A 95 -18.93 -7.75 1.92
CA PRO A 95 -17.83 -7.38 1.05
C PRO A 95 -16.62 -6.88 1.84
N ILE A 96 -15.44 -7.18 1.32
CA ILE A 96 -14.14 -6.87 1.89
C ILE A 96 -13.50 -5.74 1.09
N ILE A 97 -13.09 -4.69 1.79
CA ILE A 97 -12.15 -3.69 1.30
C ILE A 97 -10.77 -4.10 1.85
N LEU A 98 -9.92 -4.62 0.96
CA LEU A 98 -8.59 -5.09 1.31
C LEU A 98 -7.56 -3.99 1.01
N ILE A 99 -6.76 -3.64 2.02
CA ILE A 99 -5.62 -2.75 1.89
C ILE A 99 -4.35 -3.58 2.10
N GLY A 100 -3.37 -3.46 1.21
CA GLY A 100 -2.14 -4.23 1.35
C GLY A 100 -0.89 -3.48 0.93
N ALA A 101 0.25 -3.97 1.42
CA ALA A 101 1.60 -3.51 1.10
C ALA A 101 2.55 -4.70 1.27
N HIS A 102 3.63 -4.81 0.50
CA HIS A 102 4.63 -5.84 0.78
C HIS A 102 5.64 -5.36 1.81
N TYR A 103 6.15 -6.28 2.62
CA TYR A 103 7.08 -5.94 3.70
C TYR A 103 8.47 -6.51 3.49
N ASP A 104 8.73 -7.31 2.47
CA ASP A 104 10.09 -7.66 2.08
C ASP A 104 10.78 -6.49 1.35
N SER A 105 12.10 -6.57 1.21
CA SER A 105 12.91 -5.63 0.42
C SER A 105 13.85 -6.38 -0.52
N VAL A 106 14.13 -5.81 -1.68
CA VAL A 106 15.10 -6.38 -2.61
C VAL A 106 16.48 -6.56 -1.96
N PHE A 107 17.24 -7.52 -2.49
CA PHE A 107 18.60 -7.81 -2.05
C PHE A 107 19.48 -6.54 -2.03
N GLY A 108 20.17 -6.33 -0.90
CA GLY A 108 21.06 -5.19 -0.70
C GLY A 108 20.38 -3.84 -0.45
N SER A 109 19.05 -3.79 -0.33
CA SER A 109 18.28 -2.58 -0.05
C SER A 109 17.66 -2.62 1.35
N PRO A 110 17.80 -1.54 2.16
CA PRO A 110 17.01 -1.37 3.37
C PRO A 110 15.51 -1.19 3.10
N GLY A 111 15.12 -0.73 1.90
CA GLY A 111 13.73 -0.68 1.46
C GLY A 111 12.85 0.30 2.25
N ALA A 112 13.34 1.54 2.46
CA ALA A 112 12.60 2.57 3.18
C ALA A 112 11.38 3.07 2.40
N ASN A 113 11.57 3.45 1.13
CA ASN A 113 10.44 3.78 0.26
C ASN A 113 9.81 2.49 -0.27
N ASP A 114 10.64 1.52 -0.66
CA ASP A 114 10.26 0.27 -1.32
C ASP A 114 10.46 -0.97 -0.40
N ASN A 115 9.46 -1.41 0.35
CA ASN A 115 8.14 -0.80 0.52
C ASN A 115 7.80 -0.49 1.99
N GLY A 116 8.81 -0.03 2.74
CA GLY A 116 8.64 0.43 4.11
C GLY A 116 7.58 1.54 4.25
N SER A 117 7.48 2.42 3.25
CA SER A 117 6.46 3.48 3.17
C SER A 117 5.04 2.91 3.06
N GLY A 118 4.81 1.89 2.22
CA GLY A 118 3.52 1.23 2.10
C GLY A 118 3.11 0.52 3.38
N VAL A 119 4.04 -0.18 4.04
CA VAL A 119 3.77 -0.86 5.32
C VAL A 119 3.50 0.15 6.44
N ALA A 120 4.26 1.23 6.54
CA ALA A 120 4.00 2.29 7.53
C ALA A 120 2.61 2.90 7.35
N ALA A 121 2.18 3.15 6.11
CA ALA A 121 0.82 3.60 5.82
C ALA A 121 -0.23 2.56 6.19
N LEU A 122 0.01 1.28 5.87
CA LEU A 122 -0.88 0.17 6.23
C LEU A 122 -1.12 0.12 7.76
N LEU A 123 -0.05 0.22 8.54
CA LEU A 123 -0.09 0.23 10.01
C LEU A 123 -0.80 1.48 10.55
N ALA A 124 -0.50 2.66 10.01
CA ALA A 124 -1.13 3.92 10.40
C ALA A 124 -2.64 3.92 10.12
N LEU A 125 -3.07 3.35 8.99
CA LEU A 125 -4.48 3.17 8.64
C LEU A 125 -5.12 2.14 9.58
N ALA A 126 -4.50 0.99 9.82
CA ALA A 126 -5.03 -0.01 10.75
C ALA A 126 -5.28 0.57 12.16
N ARG A 127 -4.34 1.37 12.69
CA ARG A 127 -4.50 2.11 13.96
C ARG A 127 -5.72 3.03 13.95
N ARG A 128 -5.91 3.79 12.86
CA ARG A 128 -6.99 4.77 12.72
C ARG A 128 -8.37 4.15 12.52
N PHE A 129 -8.45 2.91 12.06
CA PHE A 129 -9.72 2.21 11.89
C PHE A 129 -10.04 1.28 13.07
N ALA A 130 -9.06 0.89 13.88
CA ALA A 130 -9.30 0.05 15.04
C ALA A 130 -10.37 0.64 15.97
N GLY A 131 -11.30 -0.21 16.40
CA GLY A 131 -12.45 0.19 17.23
C GLY A 131 -13.58 0.91 16.49
N LYS A 132 -13.43 1.26 15.21
CA LYS A 132 -14.53 1.83 14.41
C LYS A 132 -15.50 0.75 13.93
N THR A 133 -16.78 1.07 13.90
CA THR A 133 -17.83 0.19 13.38
C THR A 133 -18.15 0.56 11.94
N ALA A 134 -17.41 -0.02 10.99
CA ALA A 134 -17.66 0.15 9.56
C ALA A 134 -18.89 -0.66 9.10
N GLN A 135 -19.52 -0.28 7.98
CA GLN A 135 -20.56 -1.09 7.35
C GLN A 135 -19.95 -2.32 6.65
N HIS A 136 -18.84 -2.12 5.95
CA HIS A 136 -18.11 -3.15 5.23
C HIS A 136 -16.88 -3.64 6.02
N ARG A 137 -16.42 -4.86 5.72
CA ARG A 137 -15.23 -5.40 6.34
C ARG A 137 -13.99 -4.70 5.77
N VAL A 138 -13.06 -4.33 6.65
CA VAL A 138 -11.74 -3.85 6.24
C VAL A 138 -10.71 -4.89 6.61
N ARG A 139 -9.89 -5.30 5.64
CA ARG A 139 -8.79 -6.24 5.86
C ARG A 139 -7.48 -5.57 5.49
N PHE A 140 -6.56 -5.52 6.44
CA PHE A 140 -5.19 -5.05 6.23
C PHE A 140 -4.29 -6.26 6.06
N VAL A 141 -3.45 -6.30 5.02
CA VAL A 141 -2.55 -7.43 4.77
C VAL A 141 -1.16 -6.92 4.39
N ALA A 142 -0.16 -7.28 5.17
CA ALA A 142 1.24 -7.15 4.78
C ALA A 142 1.67 -8.42 4.04
N PHE A 143 2.06 -8.28 2.78
CA PHE A 143 2.47 -9.39 1.92
C PHE A 143 3.97 -9.65 2.01
N VAL A 144 4.36 -10.92 1.91
CA VAL A 144 5.76 -11.35 1.87
C VAL A 144 6.19 -11.67 0.44
N ASN A 145 7.49 -11.59 0.15
CA ASN A 145 8.11 -12.05 -1.09
C ASN A 145 7.50 -11.44 -2.36
N GLU A 146 7.33 -10.12 -2.40
CA GLU A 146 7.00 -9.40 -3.64
C GLU A 146 8.22 -9.28 -4.55
N GLU A 147 9.39 -9.05 -3.94
CA GLU A 147 10.59 -8.62 -4.65
C GLU A 147 11.21 -9.74 -5.50
N PRO A 148 12.01 -9.41 -6.54
CA PRO A 148 12.76 -10.41 -7.30
C PRO A 148 13.61 -11.31 -6.37
N PRO A 149 13.61 -12.64 -6.60
CA PRO A 149 13.14 -13.36 -7.79
C PRO A 149 11.67 -13.80 -7.76
N TYR A 150 10.88 -13.43 -6.75
CA TYR A 150 9.49 -13.89 -6.59
C TYR A 150 8.48 -13.00 -7.31
N PHE A 151 8.89 -11.79 -7.68
CA PHE A 151 8.06 -10.85 -8.44
C PHE A 151 7.40 -11.51 -9.66
N LEU A 152 6.08 -11.37 -9.75
CA LEU A 152 5.23 -11.96 -10.80
C LEU A 152 5.30 -13.50 -10.89
N SER A 153 5.60 -14.20 -9.79
CA SER A 153 5.56 -15.65 -9.69
C SER A 153 4.40 -16.16 -8.81
N ASP A 154 4.16 -17.47 -8.84
CA ASP A 154 3.20 -18.15 -7.97
C ASP A 154 3.67 -18.30 -6.52
N GLU A 155 4.93 -17.98 -6.23
CA GLU A 155 5.53 -17.98 -4.89
C GLU A 155 5.37 -16.63 -4.17
N MET A 156 5.01 -15.57 -4.90
CA MET A 156 4.76 -14.25 -4.33
C MET A 156 3.61 -14.30 -3.32
N GLY A 157 3.83 -13.75 -2.13
CA GLY A 157 2.88 -13.87 -1.01
C GLY A 157 1.50 -13.32 -1.34
N SER A 158 1.42 -12.23 -2.10
CA SER A 158 0.14 -11.66 -2.56
C SER A 158 -0.62 -12.59 -3.53
N PHE A 159 0.08 -13.37 -4.36
CA PHE A 159 -0.54 -14.34 -5.27
C PHE A 159 -1.09 -15.54 -4.50
N VAL A 160 -0.28 -16.14 -3.63
CA VAL A 160 -0.69 -17.23 -2.73
C VAL A 160 -1.90 -16.81 -1.90
N TYR A 161 -1.85 -15.60 -1.34
CA TYR A 161 -2.92 -15.05 -0.52
C TYR A 161 -4.22 -14.83 -1.31
N ALA A 162 -4.14 -14.23 -2.50
CA ALA A 162 -5.31 -14.02 -3.37
C ALA A 162 -5.94 -15.35 -3.82
N GLY A 163 -5.13 -16.37 -4.12
CA GLY A 163 -5.60 -17.73 -4.38
C GLY A 163 -6.37 -18.31 -3.20
N ARG A 164 -5.84 -18.18 -1.98
CA ARG A 164 -6.53 -18.62 -0.75
C ARG A 164 -7.83 -17.86 -0.48
N CYS A 165 -7.86 -16.54 -0.76
CA CYS A 165 -9.10 -15.76 -0.70
C CYS A 165 -10.16 -16.35 -1.62
N LYS A 166 -9.78 -16.69 -2.86
CA LYS A 166 -10.68 -17.30 -3.84
C LYS A 166 -11.19 -18.66 -3.37
N THR A 167 -10.34 -19.51 -2.82
CA THR A 167 -10.73 -20.81 -2.25
C THR A 167 -11.70 -20.67 -1.07
N ARG A 168 -11.55 -19.64 -0.23
CA ARG A 168 -12.47 -19.36 0.88
C ARG A 168 -13.80 -18.74 0.44
N GLY A 169 -13.91 -18.29 -0.82
CA GLY A 169 -15.06 -17.52 -1.30
C GLY A 169 -15.10 -16.09 -0.75
N ASP A 170 -13.94 -15.50 -0.42
CA ASP A 170 -13.85 -14.11 0.03
C ASP A 170 -14.38 -13.17 -1.07
N ARG A 171 -15.39 -12.36 -0.74
CA ARG A 171 -15.88 -11.32 -1.66
C ARG A 171 -15.08 -10.04 -1.47
N ILE A 172 -14.07 -9.82 -2.31
CA ILE A 172 -13.25 -8.60 -2.30
C ILE A 172 -13.78 -7.60 -3.34
N ASP A 173 -14.40 -6.52 -2.87
CA ASP A 173 -14.97 -5.47 -3.73
C ASP A 173 -13.94 -4.39 -4.10
N ALA A 174 -12.85 -4.29 -3.33
CA ALA A 174 -11.69 -3.48 -3.65
C ALA A 174 -10.43 -4.04 -3.00
N MET A 175 -9.38 -4.25 -3.79
CA MET A 175 -8.01 -4.36 -3.31
C MET A 175 -7.25 -3.06 -3.59
N ILE A 176 -6.66 -2.45 -2.57
CA ILE A 176 -5.84 -1.25 -2.68
C ILE A 176 -4.42 -1.61 -2.24
N SER A 177 -3.50 -1.66 -3.20
CA SER A 177 -2.06 -1.85 -2.95
C SER A 177 -1.40 -0.50 -2.67
N LEU A 178 -0.67 -0.40 -1.58
CA LEU A 178 0.17 0.74 -1.23
C LEU A 178 1.60 0.36 -1.62
N GLU A 179 2.11 0.97 -2.69
CA GLU A 179 3.36 0.57 -3.31
C GLU A 179 4.22 1.80 -3.57
N THR A 180 5.32 1.95 -2.82
CA THR A 180 6.20 3.13 -2.82
C THR A 180 5.42 4.44 -2.77
N ILE A 181 5.27 5.08 -1.61
CA ILE A 181 4.41 6.27 -1.45
C ILE A 181 5.11 7.44 -0.74
N GLY A 182 6.43 7.39 -0.67
CA GLY A 182 7.25 8.28 0.15
C GLY A 182 8.08 9.31 -0.62
N TYR A 183 8.18 9.25 -1.95
CA TYR A 183 9.09 10.13 -2.72
C TYR A 183 8.38 11.07 -3.71
N PHE A 184 8.72 12.37 -3.60
CA PHE A 184 8.18 13.43 -4.44
C PHE A 184 9.27 14.44 -4.79
N SER A 185 9.17 15.05 -5.98
CA SER A 185 10.14 16.07 -6.43
C SER A 185 9.48 17.14 -7.28
N ASP A 186 9.66 18.40 -6.90
CA ASP A 186 9.23 19.58 -7.68
C ASP A 186 10.24 19.97 -8.77
N ALA A 187 11.39 19.28 -8.87
CA ALA A 187 12.39 19.60 -9.87
C ALA A 187 11.79 19.40 -11.29
N PRO A 188 12.07 20.31 -12.24
CA PRO A 188 11.69 20.10 -13.63
C PRO A 188 12.23 18.76 -14.15
N HIS A 189 11.41 18.02 -14.89
CA HIS A 189 11.78 16.72 -15.48
C HIS A 189 12.12 15.62 -14.46
N SER A 190 11.69 15.76 -13.20
CA SER A 190 11.87 14.72 -12.18
C SER A 190 11.07 13.44 -12.42
N GLN A 191 10.15 13.42 -13.40
CA GLN A 191 9.38 12.24 -13.78
C GLN A 191 9.73 11.81 -15.20
N THR A 192 10.26 10.60 -15.37
CA THR A 192 10.65 10.02 -16.66
C THR A 192 9.93 8.70 -16.93
N TYR A 193 9.18 8.63 -18.03
CA TYR A 193 8.44 7.43 -18.40
C TYR A 193 9.21 6.58 -19.42
N PRO A 194 9.14 5.24 -19.32
CA PRO A 194 9.89 4.35 -20.20
C PRO A 194 9.38 4.35 -21.65
N ALA A 195 8.08 4.59 -21.86
CA ALA A 195 7.48 4.56 -23.19
C ALA A 195 7.42 5.96 -23.84
N PRO A 196 7.88 6.10 -25.11
CA PRO A 196 7.73 7.34 -25.87
C PRO A 196 6.26 7.77 -25.95
N GLY A 197 5.97 9.04 -25.63
CA GLY A 197 4.63 9.61 -25.72
C GLY A 197 3.82 9.60 -24.42
N LEU A 198 4.15 8.77 -23.42
CA LEU A 198 3.49 8.85 -22.10
C LEU A 198 3.71 10.21 -21.43
N GLY A 199 4.91 10.79 -21.58
CA GLY A 199 5.23 12.14 -21.09
C GLY A 199 4.52 13.29 -21.82
N ILE A 200 3.67 13.01 -22.82
CA ILE A 200 2.74 13.98 -23.41
C ILE A 200 1.42 13.99 -22.61
N LEU A 201 0.99 12.84 -22.11
CA LEU A 201 -0.28 12.65 -21.41
C LEU A 201 -0.16 12.81 -19.89
N TYR A 202 1.02 12.52 -19.33
CA TYR A 202 1.27 12.53 -17.89
C TYR A 202 2.31 13.59 -17.49
N PRO A 203 2.27 14.08 -16.22
CA PRO A 203 3.16 15.14 -15.76
C PRO A 203 4.65 14.78 -15.86
N LYS A 204 5.48 15.75 -16.20
CA LYS A 204 6.95 15.62 -16.21
C LYS A 204 7.61 15.95 -14.86
N VAL A 205 6.80 16.36 -13.87
CA VAL A 205 7.24 16.68 -12.51
C VAL A 205 6.61 15.67 -11.57
N GLY A 206 7.45 14.99 -10.79
CA GLY A 206 7.09 13.90 -9.90
C GLY A 206 6.55 14.34 -8.53
N ASN A 207 5.67 15.35 -8.49
CA ASN A 207 5.11 15.88 -7.24
C ASN A 207 3.64 15.50 -7.01
N PHE A 208 3.23 14.36 -7.56
CA PHE A 208 1.87 13.82 -7.48
C PHE A 208 1.88 12.37 -7.00
N ILE A 209 0.79 11.91 -6.40
CA ILE A 209 0.55 10.49 -6.13
C ILE A 209 -0.22 9.84 -7.29
N GLY A 210 0.22 8.67 -7.75
CA GLY A 210 -0.38 7.91 -8.83
C GLY A 210 -1.39 6.87 -8.34
N PHE A 211 -2.48 6.71 -9.09
CA PHE A 211 -3.47 5.65 -8.92
C PHE A 211 -3.53 4.82 -10.20
N VAL A 212 -3.22 3.54 -10.09
CA VAL A 212 -2.93 2.69 -11.25
C VAL A 212 -3.82 1.45 -11.22
N SER A 213 -4.43 1.10 -12.36
CA SER A 213 -5.27 -0.10 -12.49
C SER A 213 -5.17 -0.73 -13.88
N ASN A 214 -5.71 -1.95 -14.03
CA ASN A 214 -6.08 -2.49 -15.33
C ASN A 214 -7.42 -1.89 -15.79
N VAL A 215 -7.79 -2.21 -17.02
CA VAL A 215 -9.05 -1.80 -17.63
C VAL A 215 -10.28 -2.34 -16.88
N HIS A 216 -10.23 -3.56 -16.35
CA HIS A 216 -11.34 -4.17 -15.61
C HIS A 216 -11.64 -3.44 -14.30
N SER A 217 -10.61 -2.90 -13.65
CA SER A 217 -10.73 -2.15 -12.39
C SER A 217 -10.96 -0.64 -12.60
N ARG A 218 -11.20 -0.18 -13.83
CA ARG A 218 -11.38 1.24 -14.16
C ARG A 218 -12.51 1.92 -13.36
N ALA A 219 -13.60 1.19 -13.08
CA ALA A 219 -14.69 1.72 -12.27
C ALA A 219 -14.24 1.99 -10.83
N LEU A 220 -13.51 1.04 -10.22
CA LEU A 220 -12.90 1.19 -8.90
C LEU A 220 -11.90 2.35 -8.88
N LEU A 221 -11.01 2.41 -9.88
CA LEU A 221 -10.02 3.50 -10.02
C LEU A 221 -10.70 4.87 -10.04
N ARG A 222 -11.73 5.05 -10.88
CA ARG A 222 -12.47 6.31 -10.97
C ARG A 222 -13.16 6.66 -9.64
N ARG A 223 -13.75 5.68 -8.96
CA ARG A 223 -14.38 5.87 -7.65
C ARG A 223 -13.35 6.33 -6.63
N VAL A 224 -12.24 5.61 -6.48
CA VAL A 224 -11.19 5.94 -5.50
C VAL A 224 -10.56 7.30 -5.78
N VAL A 225 -10.21 7.61 -7.03
CA VAL A 225 -9.65 8.94 -7.38
C VAL A 225 -10.65 10.06 -7.12
N ALA A 226 -11.95 9.83 -7.38
CA ALA A 226 -12.98 10.82 -7.07
C ALA A 226 -13.09 11.07 -5.55
N LEU A 227 -13.07 10.02 -4.73
CA LEU A 227 -13.08 10.12 -3.28
C LEU A 227 -11.80 10.80 -2.78
N PHE A 228 -10.63 10.40 -3.27
CA PHE A 228 -9.35 10.98 -2.89
C PHE A 228 -9.35 12.48 -3.13
N ARG A 229 -9.77 12.93 -4.33
CA ARG A 229 -9.82 14.35 -4.71
C ARG A 229 -10.84 15.19 -3.95
N LYS A 230 -11.78 14.60 -3.20
CA LYS A 230 -12.62 15.35 -2.26
C LYS A 230 -11.83 15.81 -1.03
N HIS A 231 -10.84 15.02 -0.63
CA HIS A 231 -10.06 15.20 0.60
C HIS A 231 -8.59 15.57 0.32
N ALA A 232 -8.17 15.53 -0.95
CA ALA A 232 -6.78 15.60 -1.36
C ALA A 232 -6.14 16.95 -1.03
N LYS A 233 -5.00 16.86 -0.36
CA LYS A 233 -4.06 17.96 -0.12
C LYS A 233 -2.76 17.80 -0.92
N ILE A 234 -2.71 16.85 -1.85
CA ILE A 234 -1.58 16.60 -2.76
C ILE A 234 -2.10 16.36 -4.20
N PRO A 235 -1.36 16.76 -5.25
CA PRO A 235 -1.70 16.42 -6.62
C PRO A 235 -1.83 14.91 -6.82
N SER A 236 -2.75 14.49 -7.69
CA SER A 236 -2.99 13.08 -7.99
C SER A 236 -3.17 12.83 -9.47
N GLU A 237 -2.62 11.73 -9.96
CA GLU A 237 -2.83 11.24 -11.32
C GLU A 237 -3.38 9.83 -11.32
N GLY A 238 -4.12 9.48 -12.38
CA GLY A 238 -4.66 8.13 -12.50
C GLY A 238 -4.48 7.55 -13.89
N ALA A 239 -4.14 6.27 -13.95
CA ALA A 239 -3.87 5.53 -15.17
C ALA A 239 -4.52 4.14 -15.13
N ALA A 240 -5.21 3.75 -16.20
CA ALA A 240 -5.86 2.44 -16.33
C ALA A 240 -5.16 1.53 -17.37
N LEU A 241 -3.83 1.58 -17.41
CA LEU A 241 -2.97 0.98 -18.46
C LEU A 241 -1.85 0.09 -17.88
N SER A 242 -2.00 -0.38 -16.66
CA SER A 242 -0.99 -1.21 -15.99
C SER A 242 -1.58 -2.56 -15.66
N ASP A 243 -0.69 -3.54 -15.44
CA ASP A 243 -0.93 -4.96 -15.13
C ASP A 243 -0.36 -5.33 -13.73
N GLN A 244 -0.90 -4.79 -12.64
CA GLN A 244 -0.75 -5.32 -11.26
C GLN A 244 -1.30 -6.74 -11.16
N TRP A 245 -0.47 -7.69 -10.79
CA TRP A 245 -0.70 -9.04 -11.28
C TRP A 245 -1.57 -9.92 -10.36
N SER A 246 -1.24 -10.06 -9.08
CA SER A 246 -1.80 -11.12 -8.21
C SER A 246 -3.32 -11.17 -8.11
N PHE A 247 -3.93 -10.09 -7.61
CA PHE A 247 -5.38 -10.06 -7.37
C PHE A 247 -6.18 -10.09 -8.68
N TRP A 248 -5.67 -9.47 -9.74
CA TRP A 248 -6.31 -9.51 -11.05
C TRP A 248 -6.28 -10.90 -11.67
N ARG A 249 -5.20 -11.67 -11.49
CA ARG A 249 -5.12 -13.08 -11.92
C ARG A 249 -6.14 -13.97 -11.21
N HIS A 250 -6.56 -13.60 -10.00
CA HIS A 250 -7.63 -14.30 -9.29
C HIS A 250 -9.03 -13.75 -9.55
N GLY A 251 -9.17 -12.64 -10.30
CA GLY A 251 -10.44 -12.05 -10.71
C GLY A 251 -10.98 -10.98 -9.77
N TYR A 252 -10.17 -10.49 -8.82
CA TYR A 252 -10.57 -9.42 -7.92
C TYR A 252 -10.32 -8.04 -8.52
N PRO A 253 -11.21 -7.06 -8.30
CA PRO A 253 -10.95 -5.67 -8.65
C PRO A 253 -9.85 -5.10 -7.74
N GLY A 254 -8.87 -4.41 -8.33
CA GLY A 254 -7.77 -3.84 -7.56
C GLY A 254 -7.13 -2.62 -8.20
N ILE A 255 -6.49 -1.81 -7.37
CA ILE A 255 -5.71 -0.64 -7.77
C ILE A 255 -4.41 -0.57 -6.96
N MET A 256 -3.41 0.09 -7.51
CA MET A 256 -2.18 0.44 -6.83
C MET A 256 -2.11 1.95 -6.62
N ILE A 257 -1.64 2.36 -5.46
CA ILE A 257 -1.32 3.75 -5.11
C ILE A 257 0.19 3.84 -5.00
N THR A 258 0.79 4.70 -5.79
CA THR A 258 2.25 4.75 -5.92
C THR A 258 2.75 6.15 -6.21
N ASP A 259 3.94 6.44 -5.72
CA ASP A 259 4.76 7.55 -6.12
C ASP A 259 5.49 7.25 -7.45
N THR A 260 5.25 6.12 -8.10
CA THR A 260 5.89 5.74 -9.36
C THR A 260 7.42 5.69 -9.26
N ALA A 261 7.95 5.17 -8.15
CA ALA A 261 9.38 5.10 -7.86
C ALA A 261 10.27 4.70 -9.05
N PRO A 262 9.95 3.68 -9.87
CA PRO A 262 10.78 3.32 -11.04
C PRO A 262 11.01 4.46 -12.06
N PHE A 263 10.18 5.51 -12.02
CA PHE A 263 10.18 6.63 -12.98
C PHE A 263 10.78 7.91 -12.41
N ARG A 264 11.08 7.96 -11.11
CA ARG A 264 11.58 9.18 -10.47
C ARG A 264 12.47 9.01 -9.25
N TYR A 265 12.46 7.86 -8.59
CA TYR A 265 13.17 7.66 -7.33
C TYR A 265 14.60 7.16 -7.57
N PRO A 266 15.65 7.97 -7.30
CA PRO A 266 17.04 7.60 -7.62
C PRO A 266 17.59 6.47 -6.75
N HIS A 267 16.92 6.17 -5.63
CA HIS A 267 17.34 5.15 -4.68
C HIS A 267 16.55 3.85 -4.83
N TYR A 268 15.70 3.72 -5.86
CA TYR A 268 14.92 2.51 -6.12
C TYR A 268 15.85 1.29 -6.28
N HIS A 269 15.54 0.20 -5.56
CA HIS A 269 16.36 -1.02 -5.50
C HIS A 269 17.85 -0.78 -5.17
N SER A 270 18.14 0.18 -4.28
CA SER A 270 19.50 0.58 -3.90
C SER A 270 19.74 0.45 -2.41
N SER A 271 21.00 0.23 -2.02
CA SER A 271 21.45 0.35 -0.62
C SER A 271 21.22 1.73 0.00
N THR A 272 20.93 2.73 -0.83
CA THR A 272 20.62 4.10 -0.42
C THR A 272 19.12 4.37 -0.24
N ASP A 273 18.25 3.37 -0.37
CA ASP A 273 16.83 3.48 -0.01
C ASP A 273 16.64 3.50 1.51
N THR A 274 17.06 4.60 2.13
CA THR A 274 17.13 4.79 3.58
C THR A 274 16.04 5.74 4.09
N PRO A 275 15.66 5.66 5.38
CA PRO A 275 14.57 6.46 5.94
C PRO A 275 14.68 7.97 5.72
N ASP A 276 15.88 8.53 5.58
CA ASP A 276 16.12 9.95 5.35
C ASP A 276 15.79 10.43 3.93
N LYS A 277 15.49 9.52 2.99
CA LYS A 277 15.17 9.87 1.58
C LYS A 277 13.70 10.21 1.33
N LEU A 278 12.82 9.93 2.27
CA LEU A 278 11.38 10.11 2.11
C LEU A 278 10.96 11.57 2.38
N ASP A 279 10.03 12.07 1.57
CA ASP A 279 9.27 13.29 1.82
C ASP A 279 8.09 12.95 2.74
N TYR A 280 8.37 12.94 4.05
CA TYR A 280 7.37 12.58 5.06
C TYR A 280 6.15 13.51 5.10
N ASP A 281 6.28 14.77 4.69
CA ASP A 281 5.15 15.69 4.68
C ASP A 281 4.16 15.28 3.59
N ARG A 282 4.61 15.08 2.35
CA ARG A 282 3.73 14.65 1.26
C ARG A 282 3.23 13.23 1.43
N PHE A 283 4.08 12.33 1.93
CA PHE A 283 3.68 10.99 2.32
C PHE A 283 2.49 11.02 3.31
N THR A 284 2.57 11.85 4.34
CA THR A 284 1.49 12.04 5.33
C THR A 284 0.18 12.48 4.69
N LEU A 285 0.24 13.43 3.74
CA LEU A 285 -0.96 13.90 3.03
C LEU A 285 -1.64 12.79 2.23
N VAL A 286 -0.87 11.87 1.64
CA VAL A 286 -1.39 10.69 0.95
C VAL A 286 -2.12 9.79 1.95
N VAL A 287 -1.48 9.44 3.07
CA VAL A 287 -2.07 8.55 4.08
C VAL A 287 -3.32 9.16 4.71
N SER A 288 -3.30 10.46 5.03
CA SER A 288 -4.46 11.17 5.59
C SER A 288 -5.65 11.18 4.62
N ALA A 289 -5.41 11.47 3.35
CA ALA A 289 -6.47 11.42 2.34
C ALA A 289 -6.98 9.99 2.11
N MET A 290 -6.10 8.98 2.15
CA MET A 290 -6.49 7.58 2.05
C MET A 290 -7.30 7.09 3.24
N GLU A 291 -7.07 7.59 4.45
CA GLU A 291 -7.93 7.33 5.60
C GLU A 291 -9.39 7.76 5.29
N LYS A 292 -9.58 8.94 4.70
CA LYS A 292 -10.92 9.43 4.32
C LYS A 292 -11.54 8.62 3.19
N VAL A 293 -10.75 8.25 2.18
CA VAL A 293 -11.20 7.38 1.08
C VAL A 293 -11.68 6.05 1.62
N ILE A 294 -10.91 5.40 2.49
CA ILE A 294 -11.27 4.09 3.04
C ILE A 294 -12.52 4.24 3.91
N GLY A 295 -12.63 5.32 4.70
CA GLY A 295 -13.84 5.65 5.47
C GLY A 295 -15.08 5.70 4.58
N ASP A 296 -15.02 6.47 3.49
CA ASP A 296 -16.11 6.59 2.51
C ASP A 296 -16.42 5.23 1.82
N LEU A 297 -15.40 4.40 1.56
CA LEU A 297 -15.58 3.08 0.96
C LEU A 297 -16.26 2.07 1.89
N VAL A 298 -16.06 2.22 3.21
CA VAL A 298 -16.51 1.25 4.22
C VAL A 298 -17.73 1.75 4.99
N GLY A 299 -18.23 2.95 4.68
CA GLY A 299 -19.45 3.53 5.23
C GLY A 299 -19.27 4.13 6.63
N LEU A 300 -18.13 4.78 6.89
CA LEU A 300 -17.82 5.53 8.12
C LEU A 300 -17.99 7.04 7.95
#